data_AF-A0A964YEM7-F1
#
_entry.id   AF-A0A964YEM7-F1
#
_cell.length_a   1.000
_cell.length_b   1.000
_cell.length_c   1.000
_cell.angle_alpha   90.00
_cell.angle_beta   90.00
_cell.angle_gamma   90.00
#
_symmetry.space_group_name_H-M   'P 1'
#
loop_
_entity.id
_entity.type
_entity.pdbx_description
1 polymer ?
#
loop_
_entity_poly.entity_id
_entity_poly.type
_entity_poly.pdbx_seq_one_letter_code
_entity_poly.pdbx_strand_id
1 'polypeptide(L)'
;MTPSRPPVFIEKIMPVELLNQQVYFENGGNPFKGLHRWYSRKPLSFSRASVLGSLLPAEVTIEEFEYLLGLDRARTDRLETGVERENRWQRTRLYKTPPSPERVKRVQELCEEFWGDRTPAVLDAFAGGGSIPFEAARYGLRVFASDLNPVAVVTMKAAIEFPLRFGAELQTDIDKWVKWVGDEAEKRLAEFFPSQEGETVQNYLWAHTVVCPSCQSIVPLSPNWWLYKRPEKQNLHKWCAVKPIPNPAEKRVDFELVKGTKSKGNTIQTPDGDFDPDDFATIGRGVGKCPNCENVVEDQVIKHQATNGGLGHQLYAVAFNQGKGSLEFRIPNQCDLDGVEKAHDYLQHKNSNYSLGSFISDIEIPKGEETDRLPKIGIEKWDQLFNPRQLLTLVTYVEIINEAKEKIRAELGEEKARAIVTYLALVFDQFLDRCCRLSHWDSATASTKVASASHALNLMWNYPEVEPCNKLWDSCVKFTASDYTKLCELLGTEDKKKLFNLHSVGQASSLSTPNNQPINDKDQVNNSNDQSVSNNNNSVSNNDNLVSNNDNSVSNNDNLVSNNDNSVSNNDNSVSNNDNSVSNNDNLVSNNDNSVSNNDNSVSNN
;
A
#
# COMPACT_ATOMS: atom_id res chain seq x y z
N MET A 1 42.34 12.47 -19.83
CA MET A 1 41.77 13.38 -18.83
C MET A 1 40.30 13.54 -19.17
N THR A 2 39.41 12.99 -18.35
CA THR A 2 38.00 13.39 -18.39
C THR A 2 37.97 14.91 -18.15
N PRO A 3 37.36 15.72 -19.02
CA PRO A 3 37.24 17.14 -18.76
C PRO A 3 36.59 17.34 -17.40
N SER A 4 37.16 18.24 -16.59
CA SER A 4 36.65 18.58 -15.28
C SER A 4 35.20 19.02 -15.43
N ARG A 5 34.27 18.26 -14.86
CA ARG A 5 32.86 18.66 -14.80
C ARG A 5 32.78 20.03 -14.13
N PRO A 6 32.09 21.02 -14.72
CA PRO A 6 31.92 22.32 -14.08
C PRO A 6 31.07 22.16 -12.80
N PRO A 7 31.31 22.97 -11.76
CA PRO A 7 30.62 22.83 -10.48
C PRO A 7 29.15 23.21 -10.61
N VAL A 8 28.28 22.47 -9.92
CA VAL A 8 26.83 22.70 -9.94
C VAL A 8 26.32 23.30 -8.64
N PHE A 9 25.11 23.86 -8.67
CA PHE A 9 24.50 24.55 -7.53
C PHE A 9 24.54 23.74 -6.23
N ILE A 10 24.15 22.46 -6.27
CA ILE A 10 24.09 21.61 -5.07
C ILE A 10 25.46 21.35 -4.42
N GLU A 11 26.55 21.47 -5.17
CA GLU A 11 27.92 21.33 -4.64
C GLU A 11 28.37 22.58 -3.87
N LYS A 12 27.69 23.71 -4.05
CA LYS A 12 27.99 24.98 -3.39
C LYS A 12 27.01 25.30 -2.27
N ILE A 13 25.71 25.17 -2.52
CA ILE A 13 24.67 25.57 -1.58
C ILE A 13 23.35 24.84 -1.84
N MET A 14 22.57 24.59 -0.79
CA MET A 14 21.22 24.04 -0.88
C MET A 14 20.33 24.65 0.20
N PRO A 15 19.09 25.11 -0.10
CA PRO A 15 18.21 25.76 0.88
C PRO A 15 17.53 24.73 1.81
N VAL A 16 18.30 24.05 2.66
CA VAL A 16 17.82 22.92 3.49
C VAL A 16 16.62 23.30 4.37
N GLU A 17 16.64 24.47 5.01
CA GLU A 17 15.55 24.91 5.89
C GLU A 17 14.22 25.06 5.12
N LEU A 18 14.26 25.71 3.97
CA LEU A 18 13.09 25.88 3.09
C LEU A 18 12.59 24.52 2.57
N LEU A 19 13.50 23.62 2.20
CA LEU A 19 13.13 22.30 1.71
C LEU A 19 12.47 21.47 2.80
N ASN A 20 12.97 21.53 4.03
CA ASN A 20 12.32 20.89 5.17
C ASN A 20 10.88 21.40 5.33
N GLN A 21 10.66 22.72 5.28
CA GLN A 21 9.30 23.30 5.32
C GLN A 21 8.40 22.77 4.20
N GLN A 22 8.91 22.66 2.97
CA GLN A 22 8.14 22.13 1.84
C GLN A 22 7.85 20.62 1.97
N VAL A 23 8.77 19.85 2.55
CA VAL A 23 8.55 18.43 2.88
C VAL A 23 7.47 18.28 3.95
N TYR A 24 7.47 19.13 4.99
CA TYR A 24 6.41 19.15 6.00
C TYR A 24 5.04 19.47 5.39
N PHE A 25 4.98 20.38 4.41
CA PHE A 25 3.74 20.67 3.70
C PHE A 25 3.24 19.51 2.82
N GLU A 26 4.16 18.67 2.34
CA GLU A 26 3.81 17.50 1.56
C GLU A 26 3.12 16.48 2.45
N ASN A 27 3.68 16.13 3.61
CA ASN A 27 3.10 15.18 4.59
C ASN A 27 2.48 13.93 3.92
N GLY A 28 3.18 13.34 2.94
CA GLY A 28 2.67 12.21 2.16
C GLY A 28 1.58 12.56 1.14
N GLY A 29 1.48 13.82 0.72
CA GLY A 29 0.52 14.39 -0.24
C GLY A 29 0.87 14.19 -1.71
N ASN A 30 1.80 13.26 -2.01
CA ASN A 30 2.23 12.96 -3.36
C ASN A 30 1.02 12.68 -4.30
N PRO A 31 0.95 13.32 -5.48
CA PRO A 31 -0.20 13.29 -6.38
C PRO A 31 -0.49 11.92 -7.01
N PHE A 32 0.48 11.00 -7.08
CA PHE A 32 0.28 9.65 -7.60
C PHE A 32 0.38 8.57 -6.52
N LYS A 33 0.19 8.95 -5.24
CA LYS A 33 0.19 7.99 -4.13
C LYS A 33 -0.93 6.95 -4.19
N GLY A 34 -2.01 7.27 -4.90
CA GLY A 34 -3.18 6.40 -5.05
C GLY A 34 -2.99 5.25 -6.04
N LEU A 35 -1.94 5.32 -6.88
CA LEU A 35 -1.65 4.24 -7.84
C LEU A 35 -1.25 2.93 -7.14
N HIS A 36 -0.34 3.03 -6.18
CA HIS A 36 0.15 1.92 -5.37
C HIS A 36 0.82 2.48 -4.10
N ARG A 37 0.94 1.71 -3.01
CA ARG A 37 1.70 2.17 -1.83
C ARG A 37 3.19 1.84 -2.02
N TRP A 38 4.03 2.86 -2.15
CA TRP A 38 5.49 2.66 -2.21
C TRP A 38 6.16 3.25 -0.97
N TYR A 39 6.85 2.39 -0.20
CA TYR A 39 7.35 2.73 1.14
C TYR A 39 8.54 3.70 1.15
N SER A 40 9.35 3.74 0.09
CA SER A 40 10.54 4.60 0.00
C SER A 40 10.35 5.80 -0.94
N ARG A 41 9.16 6.41 -0.96
CA ARG A 41 8.91 7.60 -1.78
C ARG A 41 9.64 8.82 -1.22
N LYS A 42 10.51 9.41 -2.03
CA LYS A 42 11.11 10.72 -1.72
C LYS A 42 10.10 11.84 -1.91
N PRO A 43 10.08 12.87 -1.03
CA PRO A 43 9.24 14.04 -1.23
C PRO A 43 9.49 14.69 -2.60
N LEU A 44 8.42 15.07 -3.29
CA LEU A 44 8.51 15.71 -4.60
C LEU A 44 9.24 17.06 -4.53
N SER A 45 8.96 17.85 -3.49
CA SER A 45 9.60 19.15 -3.30
C SER A 45 11.13 19.05 -3.21
N PHE A 46 11.63 18.07 -2.45
CA PHE A 46 13.06 17.78 -2.34
C PHE A 46 13.61 17.21 -3.65
N SER A 47 12.92 16.26 -4.27
CA SER A 47 13.33 15.65 -5.54
C SER A 47 13.48 16.70 -6.64
N ARG A 48 12.61 17.72 -6.66
CA ARG A 48 12.70 18.87 -7.58
C ARG A 48 13.99 19.64 -7.40
N ALA A 49 14.28 19.98 -6.14
CA ALA A 49 15.46 20.75 -5.80
C ALA A 49 16.73 19.95 -6.12
N SER A 50 16.73 18.63 -5.89
CA SER A 50 17.84 17.76 -6.28
C SER A 50 18.07 17.74 -7.79
N VAL A 51 17.00 17.65 -8.60
CA VAL A 51 17.11 17.73 -10.08
C VAL A 51 17.71 19.06 -10.50
N LEU A 52 17.14 20.18 -10.05
CA LEU A 52 17.64 21.51 -10.42
C LEU A 52 19.07 21.74 -9.91
N GLY A 53 19.34 21.39 -8.65
CA GLY A 53 20.63 21.60 -8.01
C GLY A 53 21.75 20.81 -8.69
N SER A 54 21.42 19.67 -9.31
CA SER A 54 22.37 18.83 -10.05
C SER A 54 22.62 19.30 -11.48
N LEU A 55 21.77 20.18 -12.03
CA LEU A 55 21.82 20.66 -13.41
C LEU A 55 22.24 22.12 -13.54
N LEU A 56 21.89 22.97 -12.57
CA LEU A 56 22.12 24.40 -12.65
C LEU A 56 23.57 24.76 -12.26
N PRO A 57 24.16 25.80 -12.88
CA PRO A 57 25.50 26.28 -12.53
C PRO A 57 25.65 26.66 -11.06
N ALA A 58 26.85 26.51 -10.49
CA ALA A 58 27.16 26.93 -9.11
C ALA A 58 27.05 28.45 -8.89
N GLU A 59 27.01 29.25 -9.96
CA GLU A 59 26.90 30.70 -9.94
C GLU A 59 25.45 31.18 -9.76
N VAL A 60 24.46 30.33 -10.01
CA VAL A 60 23.04 30.65 -9.79
C VAL A 60 22.85 31.07 -8.32
N THR A 61 22.17 32.20 -8.09
CA THR A 61 21.94 32.70 -6.73
C THR A 61 20.83 31.91 -6.05
N ILE A 62 20.76 31.99 -4.72
CA ILE A 62 19.70 31.31 -3.96
C ILE A 62 18.32 31.84 -4.36
N GLU A 63 18.19 33.12 -4.67
CA GLU A 63 16.94 33.75 -5.10
C GLU A 63 16.51 33.27 -6.49
N GLU A 64 17.44 33.18 -7.44
CA GLU A 64 17.14 32.63 -8.77
C GLU A 64 16.79 31.14 -8.66
N PHE A 65 17.53 30.36 -7.86
CA PHE A 65 17.22 28.95 -7.62
C PHE A 65 15.82 28.75 -7.05
N GLU A 66 15.44 29.49 -6.01
CA GLU A 66 14.11 29.41 -5.42
C GLU A 66 13.00 29.82 -6.41
N TYR A 67 13.26 30.83 -7.24
CA TYR A 67 12.36 31.20 -8.33
C TYR A 67 12.16 30.05 -9.32
N LEU A 68 13.25 29.42 -9.78
CA LEU A 68 13.21 28.29 -10.72
C LEU A 68 12.57 27.04 -10.10
N LEU A 69 12.74 26.83 -8.79
CA LEU A 69 12.12 25.76 -8.03
C LEU A 69 10.58 25.90 -8.01
N GLY A 70 10.09 27.14 -8.03
CA GLY A 70 8.67 27.44 -8.12
C GLY A 70 8.18 28.49 -7.12
N LEU A 71 9.07 29.08 -6.32
CA LEU A 71 8.74 29.99 -5.24
C LEU A 71 8.95 31.44 -5.68
N ASP A 72 7.89 32.25 -5.64
CA ASP A 72 7.99 33.67 -5.96
C ASP A 72 8.13 34.50 -4.68
N ARG A 73 9.38 34.73 -4.25
CA ARG A 73 9.67 35.58 -3.08
C ARG A 73 9.52 37.08 -3.39
N ALA A 74 9.55 37.47 -4.67
CA ALA A 74 9.50 38.86 -5.10
C ALA A 74 8.06 39.42 -5.20
N ARG A 75 7.05 38.57 -5.44
CA ARG A 75 5.63 38.97 -5.35
C ARG A 75 5.12 38.92 -3.92
N THR A 76 5.31 40.02 -3.19
CA THR A 76 4.42 40.36 -2.07
C THR A 76 3.08 40.84 -2.64
N ASP A 77 1.98 40.16 -2.34
CA ASP A 77 0.64 40.68 -2.66
C ASP A 77 0.39 41.91 -1.77
N ARG A 78 0.74 43.12 -2.23
CA ARG A 78 0.36 44.36 -1.55
C ARG A 78 -1.14 44.61 -1.81
N LEU A 79 -1.96 44.50 -0.77
CA LEU A 79 -3.31 45.06 -0.76
C LEU A 79 -3.24 46.55 -0.43
N GLU A 80 -4.10 47.35 -1.04
CA GLU A 80 -4.32 48.77 -0.70
C GLU A 80 -4.85 48.98 0.75
N THR A 81 -5.11 47.91 1.51
CA THR A 81 -5.84 47.95 2.79
C THR A 81 -5.03 47.55 4.03
N GLY A 82 -3.70 47.50 3.98
CA GLY A 82 -2.86 47.48 5.19
C GLY A 82 -2.92 46.23 6.07
N VAL A 83 -3.51 45.13 5.60
CA VAL A 83 -3.45 43.82 6.26
C VAL A 83 -2.46 42.94 5.51
N GLU A 84 -1.33 42.61 6.13
CA GLU A 84 -0.38 41.62 5.61
C GLU A 84 -1.07 40.24 5.54
N ARG A 85 -1.40 39.78 4.33
CA ARG A 85 -1.63 38.35 4.11
C ARG A 85 -0.27 37.68 4.00
N GLU A 86 -0.11 36.50 4.60
CA GLU A 86 1.01 35.59 4.33
C GLU A 86 1.37 35.60 2.85
N ASN A 87 2.65 35.84 2.54
CA ASN A 87 3.12 35.98 1.17
C ASN A 87 2.77 34.72 0.36
N ARG A 88 2.41 34.88 -0.92
CA ARG A 88 1.95 33.78 -1.80
C ARG A 88 2.91 32.58 -1.82
N TRP A 89 4.21 32.81 -1.67
CA TRP A 89 5.21 31.74 -1.59
C TRP A 89 5.09 30.88 -0.33
N GLN A 90 4.69 31.43 0.82
CA GLN A 90 4.47 30.67 2.08
C GLN A 90 3.30 29.68 1.95
N ARG A 91 2.35 30.00 1.07
CA ARG A 91 1.20 29.15 0.72
C ARG A 91 1.46 28.23 -0.47
N THR A 92 2.56 28.42 -1.19
CA THR A 92 2.92 27.58 -2.34
C THR A 92 3.34 26.20 -1.84
N ARG A 93 2.87 25.17 -2.55
CA ARG A 93 3.09 23.76 -2.23
C ARG A 93 3.74 23.12 -3.45
N LEU A 94 5.07 23.04 -3.45
CA LEU A 94 5.82 22.65 -4.65
C LEU A 94 5.32 21.34 -5.24
N TYR A 95 5.07 20.32 -4.41
CA TYR A 95 4.56 19.01 -4.85
C TYR A 95 3.20 19.05 -5.59
N LYS A 96 2.39 20.12 -5.44
CA LYS A 96 1.12 20.33 -6.17
C LYS A 96 1.20 21.40 -7.26
N THR A 97 2.30 22.15 -7.33
CA THR A 97 2.43 23.30 -8.22
C THR A 97 3.53 23.03 -9.24
N PRO A 98 3.19 22.69 -10.50
CA PRO A 98 4.18 22.54 -11.55
C PRO A 98 4.90 23.86 -11.83
N PRO A 99 6.16 23.83 -12.33
CA PRO A 99 6.85 25.04 -12.77
C PRO A 99 6.08 25.71 -13.93
N SER A 100 6.12 27.04 -13.99
CA SER A 100 5.48 27.77 -15.09
C SER A 100 6.29 27.61 -16.38
N PRO A 101 5.68 27.78 -17.57
CA PRO A 101 6.40 27.71 -18.85
C PRO A 101 7.64 28.63 -18.91
N GLU A 102 7.59 29.79 -18.28
CA GLU A 102 8.71 30.75 -18.21
C GLU A 102 9.87 30.18 -17.39
N ARG A 103 9.57 29.54 -16.26
CA ARG A 103 10.57 28.89 -15.41
C ARG A 103 11.20 27.69 -16.10
N VAL A 104 10.37 26.87 -16.77
CA VAL A 104 10.85 25.74 -17.57
C VAL A 104 11.78 26.23 -18.68
N LYS A 105 11.38 27.26 -19.42
CA LYS A 105 12.20 27.88 -20.47
C LYS A 105 13.53 28.40 -19.91
N ARG A 106 13.53 29.08 -18.77
CA ARG A 106 14.73 29.60 -18.14
C ARG A 106 15.69 28.50 -17.69
N VAL A 107 15.18 27.40 -17.10
CA VAL A 107 16.01 26.23 -16.75
C VAL A 107 16.66 25.64 -18.00
N GLN A 108 15.91 25.49 -19.09
CA GLN A 108 16.42 24.96 -20.34
C GLN A 108 17.47 25.86 -21.01
N GLU A 109 17.30 27.19 -20.95
CA GLU A 109 18.29 28.16 -21.42
C GLU A 109 19.59 28.06 -20.61
N LEU A 110 19.50 27.99 -19.28
CA LEU A 110 20.66 27.75 -18.42
C LEU A 110 21.35 26.42 -18.72
N CYS A 111 20.58 25.36 -19.02
CA CYS A 111 21.16 24.07 -19.41
C CYS A 111 21.87 24.13 -20.76
N GLU A 112 21.30 24.80 -21.76
CA GLU A 112 21.95 25.01 -23.07
C GLU A 112 23.26 25.79 -22.91
N GLU A 113 23.25 26.87 -22.12
CA GLU A 113 24.44 27.70 -21.86
C GLU A 113 25.54 26.92 -21.11
N PHE A 114 25.16 26.08 -20.15
CA PHE A 114 26.11 25.42 -19.25
C PHE A 114 26.58 24.05 -19.74
N TRP A 115 25.70 23.26 -20.36
CA TRP A 115 25.97 21.90 -20.83
C TRP A 115 26.07 21.78 -22.36
N GLY A 116 25.64 22.80 -23.11
CA GLY A 116 25.47 22.69 -24.57
C GLY A 116 24.32 21.77 -24.99
N ASP A 117 23.41 21.45 -24.06
CA ASP A 117 22.18 20.68 -24.30
C ASP A 117 21.04 21.33 -23.54
N ARG A 118 20.03 21.82 -24.28
CA ARG A 118 18.79 22.40 -23.76
C ARG A 118 18.02 21.47 -22.83
N THR A 119 18.12 20.17 -23.06
CA THR A 119 17.36 19.12 -22.37
C THR A 119 18.30 17.98 -21.95
N PRO A 120 19.22 18.23 -20.99
CA PRO A 120 20.18 17.23 -20.56
C PRO A 120 19.45 15.98 -20.05
N ALA A 121 20.09 14.83 -20.23
CA ALA A 121 19.54 13.57 -19.76
C ALA A 121 19.65 13.46 -18.23
N VAL A 122 18.52 13.18 -17.57
CA VAL A 122 18.45 12.81 -16.16
C VAL A 122 18.20 11.30 -16.08
N LEU A 123 19.13 10.58 -15.44
CA LEU A 123 19.01 9.15 -15.18
C LEU A 123 18.83 8.91 -13.68
N ASP A 124 17.75 8.22 -13.32
CA ASP A 124 17.58 7.63 -12.00
C ASP A 124 17.53 6.10 -12.12
N ALA A 125 18.63 5.45 -11.74
CA ALA A 125 18.77 3.99 -11.85
C ALA A 125 18.05 3.23 -10.70
N PHE A 126 17.57 3.94 -9.67
CA PHE A 126 16.89 3.39 -8.50
C PHE A 126 15.64 4.21 -8.18
N ALA A 127 14.83 4.42 -9.21
CA ALA A 127 13.79 5.44 -9.20
C ALA A 127 12.65 5.13 -8.22
N GLY A 128 12.47 3.86 -7.84
CA GLY A 128 11.45 3.41 -6.92
C GLY A 128 10.07 3.95 -7.30
N GLY A 129 9.48 4.76 -6.41
CA GLY A 129 8.17 5.36 -6.63
C GLY A 129 8.11 6.44 -7.71
N GLY A 130 9.24 6.85 -8.30
CA GLY A 130 9.30 7.75 -9.45
C GLY A 130 9.38 9.25 -9.15
N SER A 131 9.71 9.65 -7.92
CA SER A 131 9.72 11.08 -7.54
C SER A 131 10.69 11.93 -8.36
N ILE A 132 11.96 11.52 -8.47
CA ILE A 132 12.97 12.24 -9.27
C ILE A 132 12.59 12.30 -10.76
N PRO A 133 12.26 11.19 -11.45
CA PRO A 133 11.90 11.25 -12.85
C PRO A 133 10.60 12.05 -13.09
N PHE A 134 9.63 12.02 -12.17
CA PHE A 134 8.42 12.84 -12.24
C PHE A 134 8.74 14.34 -12.13
N GLU A 135 9.62 14.75 -11.22
CA GLU A 135 10.01 16.15 -11.11
C GLU A 135 10.82 16.63 -12.32
N ALA A 136 11.74 15.80 -12.84
CA ALA A 136 12.52 16.11 -14.03
C ALA A 136 11.64 16.25 -15.29
N ALA A 137 10.65 15.36 -15.45
CA ALA A 137 9.69 15.43 -16.55
C ALA A 137 8.91 16.75 -16.57
N ARG A 138 8.59 17.33 -15.40
CA ARG A 138 7.90 18.63 -15.31
C ARG A 138 8.73 19.83 -15.80
N TYR A 139 10.03 19.67 -15.96
CA TYR A 139 10.91 20.66 -16.61
C TYR A 139 11.15 20.35 -18.09
N GLY A 140 10.46 19.36 -18.66
CA GLY A 140 10.63 18.96 -20.06
C GLY A 140 12.01 18.39 -20.38
N LEU A 141 12.70 17.83 -19.38
CA LEU A 141 14.01 17.20 -19.52
C LEU A 141 13.87 15.81 -20.14
N ARG A 142 14.96 15.29 -20.72
CA ARG A 142 15.02 13.89 -21.15
C ARG A 142 15.23 13.00 -19.93
N VAL A 143 14.29 12.12 -19.63
CA VAL A 143 14.29 11.32 -18.40
C VAL A 143 14.45 9.85 -18.72
N PHE A 144 15.39 9.19 -18.05
CA PHE A 144 15.55 7.75 -18.00
C PHE A 144 15.38 7.30 -16.55
N ALA A 145 14.55 6.29 -16.34
CA ALA A 145 14.30 5.73 -15.02
C ALA A 145 14.36 4.21 -15.09
N SER A 146 14.98 3.60 -14.09
CA SER A 146 15.04 2.15 -13.93
C SER A 146 14.80 1.78 -12.47
N ASP A 147 14.30 0.57 -12.27
CA ASP A 147 14.24 -0.08 -10.98
C ASP A 147 14.27 -1.59 -11.20
N LEU A 148 14.87 -2.33 -10.26
CA LEU A 148 14.86 -3.80 -10.30
C LEU A 148 13.49 -4.36 -9.92
N ASN A 149 12.70 -3.61 -9.16
CA ASN A 149 11.38 -4.01 -8.76
C ASN A 149 10.35 -3.71 -9.87
N PRO A 150 9.67 -4.73 -10.43
CA PRO A 150 8.70 -4.52 -11.50
C PRO A 150 7.51 -3.65 -11.07
N VAL A 151 7.14 -3.64 -9.78
CA VAL A 151 6.04 -2.80 -9.26
C VAL A 151 6.41 -1.31 -9.33
N ALA A 152 7.66 -0.95 -9.07
CA ALA A 152 8.16 0.41 -9.26
C ALA A 152 8.05 0.82 -10.74
N VAL A 153 8.47 -0.06 -11.65
CA VAL A 153 8.40 0.20 -13.10
C VAL A 153 6.95 0.42 -13.56
N VAL A 154 6.02 -0.44 -13.15
CA VAL A 154 4.59 -0.30 -13.49
C VAL A 154 4.01 1.00 -12.92
N THR A 155 4.37 1.35 -11.68
CA THR A 155 3.93 2.60 -11.04
C THR A 155 4.43 3.82 -11.80
N MET A 156 5.70 3.84 -12.23
CA MET A 156 6.27 4.93 -13.02
C MET A 156 5.64 5.03 -14.41
N LYS A 157 5.32 3.90 -15.05
CA LYS A 157 4.59 3.90 -16.33
C LYS A 157 3.24 4.59 -16.20
N ALA A 158 2.47 4.27 -15.17
CA ALA A 158 1.20 4.92 -14.89
C ALA A 158 1.37 6.38 -14.43
N ALA A 159 2.34 6.70 -13.57
CA ALA A 159 2.49 8.05 -13.04
C ALA A 159 3.06 9.06 -14.05
N ILE A 160 3.87 8.60 -15.01
CA ILE A 160 4.69 9.45 -15.87
C ILE A 160 4.50 9.10 -17.35
N GLU A 161 4.83 7.87 -17.77
CA GLU A 161 4.92 7.51 -19.19
C GLU A 161 3.56 7.63 -19.90
N PHE A 162 2.50 7.07 -19.33
CA PHE A 162 1.17 7.08 -19.97
C PHE A 162 0.56 8.49 -20.03
N PRO A 163 0.57 9.30 -18.96
CA PRO A 163 0.19 10.70 -19.03
C PRO A 163 0.94 11.48 -20.11
N LEU A 164 2.28 11.33 -20.17
CA LEU A 164 3.10 12.02 -21.18
C LEU A 164 2.82 11.56 -22.60
N ARG A 165 2.43 10.29 -22.78
CA ARG A 165 2.28 9.67 -24.10
C ARG A 165 0.89 9.81 -24.68
N PHE A 166 -0.15 9.64 -23.86
CA PHE A 166 -1.54 9.60 -24.32
C PHE A 166 -2.31 10.88 -23.98
N GLY A 167 -1.83 11.69 -23.04
CA GLY A 167 -2.49 12.91 -22.58
C GLY A 167 -3.84 12.63 -21.91
N ALA A 168 -4.54 13.71 -21.53
CA ALA A 168 -5.78 13.64 -20.74
C ALA A 168 -6.93 12.86 -21.41
N GLU A 169 -6.91 12.70 -22.74
CA GLU A 169 -7.95 11.98 -23.48
C GLU A 169 -8.06 10.50 -23.10
N LEU A 170 -6.99 9.89 -22.57
CA LEU A 170 -7.03 8.50 -22.12
C LEU A 170 -7.95 8.30 -20.89
N GLN A 171 -8.25 9.35 -20.12
CA GLN A 171 -9.16 9.28 -18.98
C GLN A 171 -10.52 8.70 -19.40
N THR A 172 -11.06 9.14 -20.54
CA THR A 172 -12.37 8.66 -21.01
C THR A 172 -12.34 7.17 -21.34
N ASP A 173 -11.25 6.68 -21.93
CA ASP A 173 -11.06 5.26 -22.19
C ASP A 173 -10.92 4.48 -20.86
N ILE A 174 -10.14 5.00 -19.90
CA ILE A 174 -10.00 4.41 -18.55
C ILE A 174 -11.36 4.31 -17.87
N ASP A 175 -12.12 5.41 -17.81
CA ASP A 175 -13.44 5.50 -17.17
C ASP A 175 -14.45 4.52 -17.80
N LYS A 176 -14.44 4.39 -19.13
CA LYS A 176 -15.25 3.41 -19.85
C LYS A 176 -14.95 1.99 -19.39
N TRP A 177 -13.68 1.62 -19.32
CA TRP A 177 -13.28 0.24 -19.05
C TRP A 177 -13.34 -0.13 -17.57
N VAL A 178 -13.04 0.79 -16.64
CA VAL A 178 -13.27 0.53 -15.20
C VAL A 178 -14.76 0.34 -14.91
N LYS A 179 -15.63 1.12 -15.58
CA LYS A 179 -17.08 0.94 -15.48
C LYS A 179 -17.51 -0.41 -16.05
N TRP A 180 -17.02 -0.76 -17.23
CA TRP A 180 -17.36 -2.04 -17.86
C TRP A 180 -16.98 -3.24 -16.98
N VAL A 181 -15.80 -3.21 -16.37
CA VAL A 181 -15.35 -4.26 -15.43
C VAL A 181 -16.27 -4.33 -14.20
N GLY A 182 -16.61 -3.19 -13.60
CA GLY A 182 -17.52 -3.13 -12.45
C GLY A 182 -18.92 -3.65 -12.76
N ASP A 183 -19.51 -3.19 -13.88
CA ASP A 183 -20.84 -3.64 -14.34
C ASP A 183 -20.87 -5.17 -14.60
N GLU A 184 -19.78 -5.72 -15.14
CA GLU A 184 -19.69 -7.15 -15.41
C GLU A 184 -19.48 -7.97 -14.13
N ALA A 185 -18.71 -7.44 -13.17
CA ALA A 185 -18.53 -8.07 -11.87
C ALA A 185 -19.86 -8.10 -11.09
N GLU A 186 -20.63 -7.01 -11.11
CA GLU A 186 -21.96 -6.95 -10.48
C GLU A 186 -22.88 -8.06 -11.00
N LYS A 187 -22.93 -8.27 -12.31
CA LYS A 187 -23.75 -9.35 -12.91
C LYS A 187 -23.29 -10.73 -12.46
N ARG A 188 -21.97 -10.99 -12.46
CA ARG A 188 -21.42 -12.33 -12.15
C ARG A 188 -21.41 -12.64 -10.66
N LEU A 189 -21.39 -11.62 -9.81
CA LEU A 189 -21.29 -11.79 -8.35
C LEU A 189 -22.63 -11.62 -7.60
N ALA A 190 -23.67 -11.08 -8.24
CA ALA A 190 -24.94 -10.74 -7.60
C ALA A 190 -25.54 -11.88 -6.75
N GLU A 191 -25.46 -13.13 -7.20
CA GLU A 191 -26.07 -14.27 -6.49
C GLU A 191 -25.35 -14.65 -5.17
N PHE A 192 -24.09 -14.23 -5.00
CA PHE A 192 -23.26 -14.51 -3.81
C PHE A 192 -23.33 -13.40 -2.75
N PHE A 193 -23.84 -12.24 -3.13
CA PHE A 193 -23.99 -11.05 -2.29
C PHE A 193 -25.43 -10.53 -2.29
N PRO A 194 -26.41 -11.37 -1.88
CA PRO A 194 -27.79 -10.95 -1.90
C PRO A 194 -28.04 -9.82 -0.88
N SER A 195 -28.97 -8.94 -1.20
CA SER A 195 -29.40 -7.82 -0.34
C SER A 195 -30.91 -7.89 -0.11
N GLN A 196 -31.37 -7.38 1.03
CA GLN A 196 -32.80 -7.21 1.29
C GLN A 196 -33.35 -6.02 0.50
N GLU A 197 -34.67 -6.01 0.30
CA GLU A 197 -35.35 -4.89 -0.35
C GLU A 197 -35.12 -3.58 0.42
N GLY A 198 -34.62 -2.55 -0.28
CA GLY A 198 -34.31 -1.24 0.31
C GLY A 198 -33.01 -1.15 1.10
N GLU A 199 -32.28 -2.27 1.28
CA GLU A 199 -30.96 -2.30 1.89
C GLU A 199 -29.86 -2.29 0.80
N THR A 200 -28.81 -1.50 1.03
CA THR A 200 -27.57 -1.59 0.25
C THR A 200 -26.45 -2.01 1.19
N VAL A 201 -26.04 -3.27 1.11
CA VAL A 201 -24.96 -3.80 1.96
C VAL A 201 -23.66 -3.06 1.67
N GLN A 202 -22.90 -2.84 2.72
CA GLN A 202 -21.67 -2.06 2.71
C GLN A 202 -20.48 -2.92 3.13
N ASN A 203 -20.63 -3.68 4.21
CA ASN A 203 -19.62 -4.62 4.67
C ASN A 203 -20.28 -5.83 5.36
N TYR A 204 -19.65 -6.98 5.21
CA TYR A 204 -19.87 -8.19 5.99
C TYR A 204 -18.74 -8.29 7.00
N LEU A 205 -19.02 -8.53 8.28
CA LEU A 205 -18.00 -8.58 9.33
C LEU A 205 -17.86 -10.00 9.86
N TRP A 206 -16.62 -10.50 9.82
CA TRP A 206 -16.29 -11.90 10.05
C TRP A 206 -15.36 -12.07 11.24
N ALA A 207 -15.51 -13.17 11.95
CA ALA A 207 -14.57 -13.64 12.95
C ALA A 207 -13.96 -14.98 12.50
N HIS A 208 -12.65 -15.15 12.72
CA HIS A 208 -12.03 -16.47 12.59
C HIS A 208 -12.56 -17.42 13.66
N THR A 209 -12.73 -18.70 13.33
CA THR A 209 -13.23 -19.68 14.28
C THR A 209 -12.25 -20.83 14.53
N VAL A 210 -12.34 -21.38 15.74
CA VAL A 210 -11.66 -22.61 16.17
C VAL A 210 -12.66 -23.52 16.88
N VAL A 211 -12.35 -24.81 16.99
CA VAL A 211 -13.13 -25.78 17.76
C VAL A 211 -12.62 -25.81 19.20
N CYS A 212 -13.50 -25.61 20.17
CA CYS A 212 -13.14 -25.72 21.58
C CYS A 212 -12.73 -27.17 21.92
N PRO A 213 -11.55 -27.43 22.52
CA PRO A 213 -11.11 -28.79 22.83
C PRO A 213 -11.93 -29.47 23.93
N SER A 214 -12.67 -28.70 24.74
CA SER A 214 -13.48 -29.22 25.85
C SER A 214 -14.90 -29.58 25.39
N CYS A 215 -15.67 -28.60 24.91
CA CYS A 215 -17.08 -28.80 24.54
C CYS A 215 -17.32 -29.00 23.03
N GLN A 216 -16.27 -28.97 22.21
CA GLN A 216 -16.34 -29.11 20.74
C GLN A 216 -17.19 -28.05 20.03
N SER A 217 -17.49 -26.93 20.71
CA SER A 217 -18.20 -25.83 20.08
C SER A 217 -17.30 -25.06 19.12
N ILE A 218 -17.86 -24.57 18.02
CA ILE A 218 -17.22 -23.59 17.14
C ILE A 218 -17.21 -22.24 17.87
N VAL A 219 -16.01 -21.71 18.10
CA VAL A 219 -15.78 -20.47 18.85
C VAL A 219 -15.24 -19.39 17.90
N PRO A 220 -15.98 -18.29 17.67
CA PRO A 220 -15.47 -17.14 16.95
C PRO A 220 -14.49 -16.36 17.83
N LEU A 221 -13.35 -15.96 17.27
CA LEU A 221 -12.26 -15.28 17.93
C LEU A 221 -12.30 -13.79 17.60
N SER A 222 -12.51 -12.96 18.62
CA SER A 222 -12.56 -11.52 18.46
C SER A 222 -11.99 -10.82 19.71
N PRO A 223 -11.07 -9.85 19.56
CA PRO A 223 -10.49 -9.12 20.68
C PRO A 223 -11.46 -8.10 21.27
N ASN A 224 -12.52 -7.74 20.53
CA ASN A 224 -13.63 -6.91 20.97
C ASN A 224 -14.79 -7.07 19.97
N TRP A 225 -15.98 -6.62 20.31
CA TRP A 225 -17.16 -6.74 19.45
C TRP A 225 -17.76 -5.41 19.01
N TRP A 226 -16.93 -4.37 18.92
CA TRP A 226 -17.38 -3.04 18.51
C TRP A 226 -17.70 -2.97 17.02
N LEU A 227 -18.89 -2.48 16.69
CA LEU A 227 -19.28 -2.14 15.33
C LEU A 227 -19.09 -0.65 15.06
N TYR A 228 -19.50 0.19 16.01
CA TYR A 228 -19.31 1.63 15.93
C TYR A 228 -19.21 2.27 17.32
N LYS A 229 -18.11 3.00 17.55
CA LYS A 229 -17.86 3.78 18.77
C LYS A 229 -17.09 5.06 18.47
N ARG A 230 -17.78 6.09 17.95
CA ARG A 230 -17.14 7.40 17.80
C ARG A 230 -17.12 8.13 19.15
N PRO A 231 -15.93 8.46 19.69
CA PRO A 231 -15.82 9.12 21.01
C PRO A 231 -16.12 10.62 20.98
N GLU A 232 -16.13 11.22 19.79
CA GLU A 232 -16.43 12.64 19.59
C GLU A 232 -17.91 12.96 19.83
N LYS A 233 -18.18 14.18 20.29
CA LYS A 233 -19.51 14.66 20.72
C LYS A 233 -20.63 14.46 19.70
N GLN A 234 -20.32 14.32 18.41
CA GLN A 234 -21.30 14.33 17.33
C GLN A 234 -22.16 13.06 17.27
N ASN A 235 -21.73 11.92 17.80
CA ASN A 235 -22.43 10.63 17.61
C ASN A 235 -22.47 9.72 18.85
N LEU A 236 -22.44 10.31 20.04
CA LEU A 236 -22.51 9.55 21.30
C LEU A 236 -23.83 8.78 21.50
N HIS A 237 -24.85 9.01 20.69
CA HIS A 237 -26.17 8.39 20.82
C HIS A 237 -26.39 7.17 19.89
N LYS A 238 -25.37 6.75 19.14
CA LYS A 238 -25.48 5.69 18.12
C LYS A 238 -24.45 4.56 18.30
N TRP A 239 -23.94 4.36 19.50
CA TRP A 239 -22.93 3.32 19.74
C TRP A 239 -23.54 1.93 19.48
N CYS A 240 -22.74 1.06 18.86
CA CYS A 240 -23.21 -0.22 18.33
C CYS A 240 -22.13 -1.29 18.51
N ALA A 241 -22.53 -2.47 18.96
CA ALA A 241 -21.69 -3.64 19.15
C ALA A 241 -22.47 -4.93 18.91
N VAL A 242 -21.76 -6.05 18.90
CA VAL A 242 -22.34 -7.39 18.92
C VAL A 242 -22.08 -8.05 20.26
N LYS A 243 -23.05 -8.79 20.78
CA LYS A 243 -22.90 -9.65 21.95
C LYS A 243 -22.89 -11.11 21.49
N PRO A 244 -21.81 -11.87 21.74
CA PRO A 244 -21.81 -13.30 21.50
C PRO A 244 -22.74 -14.00 22.50
N ILE A 245 -23.62 -14.87 22.00
CA ILE A 245 -24.62 -15.61 22.77
C ILE A 245 -24.27 -17.10 22.75
N PRO A 246 -23.94 -17.69 23.90
CA PRO A 246 -23.65 -19.11 23.99
C PRO A 246 -24.81 -19.98 23.48
N ASN A 247 -24.53 -20.95 22.59
CA ASN A 247 -25.48 -21.98 22.16
C ASN A 247 -24.86 -23.38 22.27
N PRO A 248 -24.79 -23.96 23.48
CA PRO A 248 -24.17 -25.26 23.70
C PRO A 248 -24.88 -26.43 23.00
N ALA A 249 -26.21 -26.35 22.85
CA ALA A 249 -27.01 -27.40 22.21
C ALA A 249 -26.59 -27.62 20.75
N GLU A 250 -26.33 -26.54 20.05
CA GLU A 250 -25.93 -26.52 18.64
C GLU A 250 -24.42 -26.45 18.43
N LYS A 251 -23.63 -26.51 19.52
CA LYS A 251 -22.16 -26.40 19.51
C LYS A 251 -21.65 -25.17 18.73
N ARG A 252 -22.34 -24.03 18.88
CA ARG A 252 -21.94 -22.77 18.24
C ARG A 252 -22.14 -21.58 19.17
N VAL A 253 -21.78 -20.40 18.69
CA VAL A 253 -22.02 -19.11 19.35
C VAL A 253 -22.89 -18.28 18.40
N ASP A 254 -24.06 -17.87 18.86
CA ASP A 254 -24.95 -16.97 18.11
C ASP A 254 -24.62 -15.50 18.46
N PHE A 255 -25.33 -14.55 17.86
CA PHE A 255 -25.05 -13.13 18.03
C PHE A 255 -26.31 -12.30 18.25
N GLU A 256 -26.20 -11.31 19.13
CA GLU A 256 -27.23 -10.31 19.37
C GLU A 256 -26.65 -8.91 19.10
N LEU A 257 -27.43 -8.05 18.43
CA LEU A 257 -27.02 -6.69 18.17
C LEU A 257 -27.35 -5.79 19.35
N VAL A 258 -26.34 -5.08 19.87
CA VAL A 258 -26.52 -4.12 20.96
C VAL A 258 -26.34 -2.70 20.43
N LYS A 259 -27.39 -1.88 20.58
CA LYS A 259 -27.43 -0.46 20.19
C LYS A 259 -27.76 0.39 21.40
N GLY A 260 -27.12 1.55 21.52
CA GLY A 260 -27.42 2.48 22.59
C GLY A 260 -26.60 3.76 22.54
N THR A 261 -26.61 4.48 23.66
CA THR A 261 -25.82 5.70 23.84
C THR A 261 -24.55 5.38 24.62
N LYS A 262 -23.55 6.25 24.51
CA LYS A 262 -22.33 6.16 25.32
C LYS A 262 -22.67 6.38 26.80
N SER A 263 -22.24 5.45 27.67
CA SER A 263 -22.23 5.61 29.12
C SER A 263 -20.82 5.95 29.66
N LYS A 264 -20.55 5.72 30.94
CA LYS A 264 -19.22 5.96 31.54
C LYS A 264 -18.16 5.03 30.94
N GLY A 265 -17.05 5.59 30.50
CA GLY A 265 -15.98 4.84 29.86
C GLY A 265 -16.33 4.45 28.41
N ASN A 266 -15.97 3.23 28.03
CA ASN A 266 -16.28 2.65 26.72
C ASN A 266 -17.44 1.66 26.85
N THR A 267 -18.59 2.07 27.37
CA THR A 267 -19.77 1.20 27.52
C THR A 267 -20.98 1.76 26.80
N ILE A 268 -21.91 0.88 26.44
CA ILE A 268 -23.17 1.19 25.80
C ILE A 268 -24.28 1.16 26.86
N GLN A 269 -24.97 2.29 27.08
CA GLN A 269 -26.18 2.32 27.88
C GLN A 269 -27.30 1.59 27.12
N THR A 270 -27.80 0.50 27.70
CA THR A 270 -28.97 -0.23 27.21
C THR A 270 -30.12 -0.14 28.23
N PRO A 271 -31.35 -0.55 27.88
CA PRO A 271 -32.45 -0.63 28.84
C PRO A 271 -32.15 -1.54 30.05
N ASP A 272 -31.32 -2.57 29.85
CA ASP A 272 -30.98 -3.57 30.87
C ASP A 272 -29.71 -3.22 31.68
N GLY A 273 -29.10 -2.06 31.41
CA GLY A 273 -27.89 -1.59 32.08
C GLY A 273 -26.76 -1.23 31.12
N ASP A 274 -25.58 -0.95 31.68
CA ASP A 274 -24.38 -0.68 30.90
C ASP A 274 -23.81 -2.00 30.34
N PHE A 275 -23.58 -2.02 29.03
CA PHE A 275 -22.96 -3.13 28.31
C PHE A 275 -21.54 -2.75 27.89
N ASP A 276 -20.55 -3.54 28.31
CA ASP A 276 -19.17 -3.44 27.82
C ASP A 276 -18.89 -4.57 26.81
N PRO A 277 -18.75 -4.26 25.50
CA PRO A 277 -18.36 -5.25 24.48
C PRO A 277 -16.99 -5.88 24.72
N ASP A 278 -16.09 -5.24 25.48
CA ASP A 278 -14.75 -5.76 25.75
C ASP A 278 -14.78 -6.90 26.80
N ASP A 279 -15.81 -6.96 27.66
CA ASP A 279 -16.05 -8.08 28.60
C ASP A 279 -16.34 -9.42 27.89
N PHE A 280 -16.77 -9.34 26.62
CA PHE A 280 -17.13 -10.49 25.80
C PHE A 280 -16.04 -10.88 24.80
N ALA A 281 -14.83 -10.31 24.91
CA ALA A 281 -13.69 -10.70 24.09
C ALA A 281 -13.44 -12.21 24.18
N THR A 282 -13.37 -12.87 23.02
CA THR A 282 -13.16 -14.32 22.92
C THR A 282 -11.72 -14.68 22.58
N ILE A 283 -10.86 -13.69 22.33
CA ILE A 283 -9.41 -13.85 22.24
C ILE A 283 -8.67 -12.64 22.79
N GLY A 284 -7.59 -12.88 23.53
CA GLY A 284 -6.71 -11.83 24.04
C GLY A 284 -5.29 -12.36 24.18
N ARG A 285 -4.30 -11.62 23.66
CA ARG A 285 -2.87 -12.00 23.73
C ARG A 285 -2.59 -13.44 23.23
N GLY A 286 -3.30 -13.87 22.20
CA GLY A 286 -3.19 -15.21 21.61
C GLY A 286 -3.97 -16.32 22.33
N VAL A 287 -4.62 -16.02 23.45
CA VAL A 287 -5.38 -17.01 24.23
C VAL A 287 -6.88 -16.81 24.01
N GLY A 288 -7.56 -17.86 23.58
CA GLY A 288 -9.00 -17.87 23.36
C GLY A 288 -9.81 -18.22 24.62
N LYS A 289 -11.07 -17.81 24.66
CA LYS A 289 -12.04 -18.19 25.70
C LYS A 289 -13.33 -18.65 25.03
N CYS A 290 -13.79 -19.86 25.37
CA CYS A 290 -15.03 -20.41 24.83
C CYS A 290 -16.27 -19.81 25.53
N PRO A 291 -17.21 -19.17 24.81
CA PRO A 291 -18.43 -18.66 25.44
C PRO A 291 -19.37 -19.76 25.99
N ASN A 292 -19.33 -20.98 25.44
CA ASN A 292 -20.25 -22.06 25.82
C ASN A 292 -19.87 -22.78 27.12
N CYS A 293 -18.57 -22.96 27.38
CA CYS A 293 -18.08 -23.71 28.54
C CYS A 293 -17.04 -22.97 29.37
N GLU A 294 -16.76 -21.70 29.02
CA GLU A 294 -15.77 -20.82 29.64
C GLU A 294 -14.32 -21.31 29.60
N ASN A 295 -14.07 -22.49 29.04
CA ASN A 295 -12.74 -23.07 28.98
C ASN A 295 -11.78 -22.21 28.14
N VAL A 296 -10.54 -22.16 28.59
CA VAL A 296 -9.44 -21.52 27.88
C VAL A 296 -9.05 -22.36 26.67
N VAL A 297 -8.89 -21.71 25.52
CA VAL A 297 -8.33 -22.29 24.30
C VAL A 297 -6.91 -21.72 24.14
N GLU A 298 -5.91 -22.50 24.52
CA GLU A 298 -4.52 -22.05 24.53
C GLU A 298 -4.00 -21.68 23.12
N ASP A 299 -3.07 -20.74 23.06
CA ASP A 299 -2.45 -20.26 21.81
C ASP A 299 -1.89 -21.40 20.94
N GLN A 300 -1.26 -22.40 21.56
CA GLN A 300 -0.75 -23.57 20.84
C GLN A 300 -1.86 -24.44 20.23
N VAL A 301 -3.01 -24.54 20.91
CA VAL A 301 -4.17 -25.27 20.40
C VAL A 301 -4.78 -24.53 19.21
N ILE A 302 -4.89 -23.20 19.30
CA ILE A 302 -5.36 -22.35 18.20
C ILE A 302 -4.44 -22.50 16.98
N LYS A 303 -3.13 -22.36 17.19
CA LYS A 303 -2.13 -22.50 16.11
C LYS A 303 -2.15 -23.88 15.49
N HIS A 304 -2.23 -24.94 16.30
CA HIS A 304 -2.29 -26.32 15.81
C HIS A 304 -3.53 -26.59 14.95
N GLN A 305 -4.69 -26.06 15.36
CA GLN A 305 -5.91 -26.14 14.53
C GLN A 305 -5.73 -25.35 13.24
N ALA A 306 -5.20 -24.14 13.32
CA ALA A 306 -4.96 -23.28 12.17
C ALA A 306 -4.03 -23.96 11.15
N THR A 307 -2.93 -24.58 11.59
CA THR A 307 -1.98 -25.25 10.69
C THR A 307 -2.50 -26.56 10.10
N ASN A 308 -3.38 -27.30 10.80
CA ASN A 308 -3.84 -28.61 10.34
C ASN A 308 -5.14 -28.57 9.52
N GLY A 309 -5.98 -27.55 9.72
CA GLY A 309 -7.29 -27.46 9.07
C GLY A 309 -7.69 -26.05 8.64
N GLY A 310 -6.83 -25.05 8.86
CA GLY A 310 -7.18 -23.65 8.67
C GLY A 310 -8.03 -23.09 9.82
N LEU A 311 -8.19 -21.78 9.83
CA LEU A 311 -9.16 -21.10 10.68
C LEU A 311 -10.50 -21.06 9.94
N GLY A 312 -11.58 -21.41 10.63
CA GLY A 312 -12.93 -21.25 10.07
C GLY A 312 -13.36 -19.77 10.03
N HIS A 313 -14.57 -19.53 9.54
CA HIS A 313 -15.12 -18.19 9.35
C HIS A 313 -16.56 -18.15 9.82
N GLN A 314 -16.91 -17.15 10.64
CA GLN A 314 -18.29 -16.91 11.04
C GLN A 314 -18.67 -15.45 10.84
N LEU A 315 -19.71 -15.21 10.06
CA LEU A 315 -20.27 -13.90 9.84
C LEU A 315 -21.04 -13.49 11.11
N TYR A 316 -20.68 -12.34 11.69
CA TYR A 316 -21.28 -11.89 12.96
C TYR A 316 -22.08 -10.58 12.83
N ALA A 317 -21.86 -9.80 11.77
CA ALA A 317 -22.63 -8.60 11.50
C ALA A 317 -22.62 -8.21 10.02
N VAL A 318 -23.65 -7.48 9.61
CA VAL A 318 -23.75 -6.83 8.30
C VAL A 318 -23.94 -5.33 8.53
N ALA A 319 -23.07 -4.53 7.90
CA ALA A 319 -23.21 -3.08 7.82
C ALA A 319 -23.88 -2.74 6.49
N PHE A 320 -24.93 -1.91 6.50
CA PHE A 320 -25.73 -1.58 5.32
C PHE A 320 -26.27 -0.15 5.40
N ASN A 321 -26.67 0.42 4.26
CA ASN A 321 -27.41 1.67 4.21
C ASN A 321 -28.89 1.37 3.91
N GLN A 322 -29.81 2.03 4.61
CA GLN A 322 -31.24 2.00 4.29
C GLN A 322 -31.55 3.12 3.28
N GLY A 323 -31.70 2.79 2.00
CA GLY A 323 -31.84 3.78 0.92
C GLY A 323 -30.69 4.81 0.91
N LYS A 324 -31.01 6.11 0.94
CA LYS A 324 -30.01 7.20 1.07
C LYS A 324 -29.65 7.52 2.54
N GLY A 325 -30.05 6.66 3.48
CA GLY A 325 -29.87 6.84 4.91
C GLY A 325 -28.42 6.66 5.39
N SER A 326 -28.23 6.81 6.70
CA SER A 326 -26.95 6.56 7.36
C SER A 326 -26.63 5.06 7.43
N LEU A 327 -25.35 4.74 7.62
CA LEU A 327 -24.89 3.38 7.88
C LEU A 327 -25.58 2.80 9.13
N GLU A 328 -26.17 1.63 8.97
CA GLU A 328 -26.78 0.82 10.02
C GLU A 328 -26.13 -0.56 10.09
N PHE A 329 -26.47 -1.30 11.14
CA PHE A 329 -25.97 -2.64 11.41
C PHE A 329 -27.12 -3.58 11.76
N ARG A 330 -26.95 -4.85 11.38
CA ARG A 330 -27.82 -5.98 11.74
C ARG A 330 -27.00 -7.27 11.90
N ILE A 331 -27.57 -8.26 12.59
CA ILE A 331 -27.05 -9.63 12.58
C ILE A 331 -27.35 -10.26 11.20
N PRO A 332 -26.51 -11.20 10.72
CA PRO A 332 -26.77 -11.90 9.48
C PRO A 332 -28.11 -12.63 9.50
N ASN A 333 -28.82 -12.57 8.38
CA ASN A 333 -30.05 -13.34 8.16
C ASN A 333 -29.76 -14.54 7.24
N GLN A 334 -30.78 -15.37 6.99
CA GLN A 334 -30.62 -16.54 6.13
C GLN A 334 -30.14 -16.20 4.72
N CYS A 335 -30.59 -15.08 4.16
CA CYS A 335 -30.19 -14.63 2.83
C CYS A 335 -28.68 -14.37 2.73
N ASP A 336 -28.09 -13.74 3.75
CA ASP A 336 -26.63 -13.52 3.78
C ASP A 336 -25.88 -14.86 3.87
N LEU A 337 -26.38 -15.80 4.68
CA LEU A 337 -25.78 -17.13 4.88
C LEU A 337 -25.87 -17.98 3.61
N ASP A 338 -27.01 -17.95 2.92
CA ASP A 338 -27.22 -18.65 1.64
C ASP A 338 -26.22 -18.15 0.58
N GLY A 339 -25.94 -16.83 0.54
CA GLY A 339 -24.95 -16.26 -0.37
C GLY A 339 -23.53 -16.75 -0.09
N VAL A 340 -23.19 -16.96 1.19
CA VAL A 340 -21.89 -17.51 1.62
C VAL A 340 -21.77 -18.98 1.22
N GLU A 341 -22.80 -19.79 1.48
CA GLU A 341 -22.82 -21.21 1.13
C GLU A 341 -22.72 -21.40 -0.38
N LYS A 342 -23.50 -20.64 -1.16
CA LYS A 342 -23.41 -20.63 -2.63
C LYS A 342 -22.01 -20.30 -3.14
N ALA A 343 -21.35 -19.30 -2.55
CA ALA A 343 -20.00 -18.92 -2.96
C ALA A 343 -19.00 -20.04 -2.67
N HIS A 344 -19.15 -20.71 -1.52
CA HIS A 344 -18.33 -21.85 -1.14
C HIS A 344 -18.51 -23.03 -2.11
N ASP A 345 -19.76 -23.44 -2.34
CA ASP A 345 -20.10 -24.54 -3.24
C ASP A 345 -19.63 -24.27 -4.67
N TYR A 346 -19.85 -23.04 -5.15
CA TYR A 346 -19.42 -22.63 -6.48
C TYR A 346 -17.90 -22.75 -6.65
N LEU A 347 -17.13 -22.27 -5.67
CA LEU A 347 -15.67 -22.36 -5.68
C LEU A 347 -15.19 -23.82 -5.65
N GLN A 348 -15.81 -24.67 -4.82
CA GLN A 348 -15.48 -26.10 -4.76
C GLN A 348 -15.77 -26.81 -6.10
N HIS A 349 -16.93 -26.55 -6.70
CA HIS A 349 -17.31 -27.15 -7.98
C HIS A 349 -16.44 -26.65 -9.13
N LYS A 350 -16.14 -25.35 -9.22
CA LYS A 350 -15.31 -24.79 -10.30
C LYS A 350 -13.82 -25.10 -10.18
N ASN A 351 -13.29 -25.39 -8.99
CA ASN A 351 -11.90 -25.85 -8.83
C ASN A 351 -11.63 -27.18 -9.55
N SER A 352 -12.67 -27.95 -9.89
CA SER A 352 -12.53 -29.14 -10.73
C SER A 352 -12.44 -28.84 -12.24
N ASN A 353 -12.75 -27.60 -12.67
CA ASN A 353 -12.58 -27.12 -14.03
C ASN A 353 -11.30 -26.27 -14.15
N TYR A 354 -10.34 -26.76 -14.95
CA TYR A 354 -8.97 -26.23 -15.11
C TYR A 354 -8.81 -24.70 -15.31
N SER A 355 -9.84 -23.98 -15.74
CA SER A 355 -9.76 -22.55 -16.10
C SER A 355 -9.70 -21.60 -14.89
N LEU A 356 -10.19 -22.00 -13.71
CA LEU A 356 -10.23 -21.13 -12.53
C LEU A 356 -9.05 -21.38 -11.58
N GLY A 357 -8.59 -22.63 -11.51
CA GLY A 357 -7.40 -23.03 -10.75
C GLY A 357 -6.11 -22.35 -11.23
N SER A 358 -6.03 -21.90 -12.49
CA SER A 358 -4.87 -21.14 -12.99
C SER A 358 -4.77 -19.72 -12.45
N PHE A 359 -5.85 -19.16 -11.90
CA PHE A 359 -5.88 -17.80 -11.33
C PHE A 359 -5.79 -17.79 -9.80
N ILE A 360 -6.02 -18.94 -9.16
CA ILE A 360 -5.81 -19.10 -7.72
C ILE A 360 -4.30 -19.26 -7.52
N SER A 361 -3.68 -18.26 -6.88
CA SER A 361 -2.27 -18.31 -6.52
C SER A 361 -2.08 -19.28 -5.36
N ASP A 362 -1.90 -20.56 -5.67
CA ASP A 362 -1.54 -21.61 -4.71
C ASP A 362 -0.04 -21.63 -4.38
N ILE A 363 0.65 -20.53 -4.73
CA ILE A 363 2.06 -20.27 -4.48
C ILE A 363 2.31 -20.18 -2.98
N GLU A 364 3.30 -20.91 -2.52
CA GLU A 364 3.79 -20.84 -1.14
C GLU A 364 4.30 -19.43 -0.82
N ILE A 365 3.95 -18.94 0.36
CA ILE A 365 4.44 -17.69 0.88
C ILE A 365 5.95 -17.86 1.16
N PRO A 366 6.82 -17.04 0.55
CA PRO A 366 8.25 -17.13 0.77
C PRO A 366 8.58 -16.83 2.23
N LYS A 367 9.54 -17.56 2.80
CA LYS A 367 10.05 -17.31 4.15
C LYS A 367 10.76 -15.96 4.21
N GLY A 368 10.60 -15.25 5.31
CA GLY A 368 11.15 -13.91 5.50
C GLY A 368 10.60 -13.23 6.75
N GLU A 369 11.28 -12.18 7.21
CA GLU A 369 10.95 -11.50 8.46
C GLU A 369 9.49 -11.04 8.54
N GLU A 370 8.94 -10.55 7.43
CA GLU A 370 7.55 -10.05 7.39
C GLU A 370 6.51 -11.13 7.10
N THR A 371 6.90 -12.25 6.49
CA THR A 371 6.00 -13.30 6.03
C THR A 371 5.97 -14.52 6.96
N ASP A 372 7.00 -14.76 7.78
CA ASP A 372 7.12 -15.91 8.68
C ASP A 372 6.02 -15.99 9.76
N ARG A 373 5.30 -14.89 9.98
CA ARG A 373 4.16 -14.85 10.90
C ARG A 373 2.92 -15.56 10.36
N LEU A 374 2.76 -15.62 9.04
CA LEU A 374 1.58 -16.19 8.38
C LEU A 374 1.56 -17.73 8.45
N PRO A 375 2.67 -18.45 8.16
CA PRO A 375 2.69 -19.91 8.32
C PRO A 375 2.43 -20.37 9.75
N LYS A 376 2.85 -19.59 10.75
CA LYS A 376 2.63 -19.89 12.19
C LYS A 376 1.15 -19.92 12.60
N ILE A 377 0.27 -19.41 11.76
CA ILE A 377 -1.19 -19.37 11.95
C ILE A 377 -1.92 -20.05 10.79
N GLY A 378 -1.25 -20.99 10.10
CA GLY A 378 -1.86 -21.83 9.08
C GLY A 378 -2.11 -21.16 7.73
N ILE A 379 -1.41 -20.06 7.45
CA ILE A 379 -1.44 -19.37 6.15
C ILE A 379 -0.07 -19.60 5.49
N GLU A 380 0.04 -20.67 4.73
CA GLU A 380 1.23 -21.09 4.00
C GLU A 380 1.21 -20.65 2.54
N LYS A 381 0.03 -20.35 1.99
CA LYS A 381 -0.18 -19.95 0.59
C LYS A 381 -0.94 -18.63 0.48
N TRP A 382 -0.75 -17.92 -0.62
CA TRP A 382 -1.37 -16.59 -0.82
C TRP A 382 -2.90 -16.62 -0.91
N ASP A 383 -3.47 -17.66 -1.51
CA ASP A 383 -4.92 -17.88 -1.58
C ASP A 383 -5.59 -18.04 -0.20
N GLN A 384 -4.84 -18.50 0.81
CA GLN A 384 -5.31 -18.63 2.18
C GLN A 384 -5.47 -17.27 2.89
N LEU A 385 -5.04 -16.15 2.30
CA LEU A 385 -5.33 -14.80 2.82
C LEU A 385 -6.78 -14.36 2.63
N PHE A 386 -7.60 -15.17 1.96
CA PHE A 386 -8.97 -14.84 1.60
C PHE A 386 -9.93 -15.88 2.20
N ASN A 387 -11.15 -15.45 2.55
CA ASN A 387 -12.24 -16.40 2.74
C ASN A 387 -12.74 -16.89 1.36
N PRO A 388 -13.55 -17.97 1.28
CA PRO A 388 -14.02 -18.51 0.00
C PRO A 388 -14.73 -17.49 -0.90
N ARG A 389 -15.54 -16.60 -0.31
CA ARG A 389 -16.32 -15.59 -1.08
C ARG A 389 -15.45 -14.44 -1.59
N GLN A 390 -14.45 -14.02 -0.82
CA GLN A 390 -13.40 -13.09 -1.26
C GLN A 390 -12.59 -13.72 -2.39
N LEU A 391 -12.18 -14.97 -2.26
CA LEU A 391 -11.39 -15.66 -3.31
C LEU A 391 -12.18 -15.77 -4.62
N LEU A 392 -13.46 -16.16 -4.57
CA LEU A 392 -14.36 -16.18 -5.73
C LEU A 392 -14.45 -14.80 -6.40
N THR A 393 -14.61 -13.75 -5.59
CA THR A 393 -14.65 -12.37 -6.07
C THR A 393 -13.39 -12.01 -6.85
N LEU A 394 -12.22 -12.26 -6.26
CA LEU A 394 -10.93 -11.91 -6.86
C LEU A 394 -10.70 -12.62 -8.19
N VAL A 395 -10.97 -13.93 -8.24
CA VAL A 395 -10.82 -14.68 -9.48
C VAL A 395 -11.78 -14.19 -10.56
N THR A 396 -13.01 -13.86 -10.19
CA THR A 396 -14.00 -13.29 -11.12
C THR A 396 -13.50 -11.97 -11.73
N TYR A 397 -12.91 -11.07 -10.92
CA TYR A 397 -12.32 -9.84 -11.44
C TYR A 397 -11.12 -10.09 -12.37
N VAL A 398 -10.25 -11.06 -12.06
CA VAL A 398 -9.13 -11.43 -12.94
C VAL A 398 -9.62 -11.94 -14.29
N GLU A 399 -10.66 -12.78 -14.31
CA GLU A 399 -11.30 -13.25 -15.54
C GLU A 399 -11.84 -12.07 -16.36
N ILE A 400 -12.61 -11.18 -15.73
CA ILE A 400 -13.21 -10.01 -16.39
C ILE A 400 -12.13 -9.06 -16.92
N ILE A 401 -11.05 -8.81 -16.18
CA ILE A 401 -9.95 -7.94 -16.64
C ILE A 401 -9.22 -8.56 -17.84
N ASN A 402 -9.04 -9.88 -17.87
CA ASN A 402 -8.47 -10.56 -19.03
C ASN A 402 -9.40 -10.51 -20.26
N GLU A 403 -10.71 -10.62 -20.07
CA GLU A 403 -11.68 -10.39 -21.15
C GLU A 403 -11.65 -8.93 -21.64
N ALA A 404 -11.59 -7.97 -20.71
CA ALA A 404 -11.46 -6.55 -21.02
C ALA A 404 -10.21 -6.29 -21.85
N LYS A 405 -9.06 -6.86 -21.47
CA LYS A 405 -7.78 -6.73 -22.17
C LYS A 405 -7.90 -7.05 -23.67
N GLU A 406 -8.50 -8.18 -24.01
CA GLU A 406 -8.66 -8.58 -25.42
C GLU A 406 -9.62 -7.66 -26.18
N LYS A 407 -10.71 -7.22 -25.53
CA LYS A 407 -11.65 -6.26 -26.14
C LYS A 407 -11.02 -4.88 -26.34
N ILE A 408 -10.27 -4.37 -25.36
CA ILE A 408 -9.55 -3.10 -25.44
C ILE A 408 -8.51 -3.15 -26.57
N ARG A 409 -7.75 -4.25 -26.66
CA ARG A 409 -6.76 -4.46 -27.73
C ARG A 409 -7.41 -4.42 -29.11
N ALA A 410 -8.54 -5.09 -29.28
CA ALA A 410 -9.27 -5.08 -30.54
C ALA A 410 -9.83 -3.70 -30.90
N GLU A 411 -10.28 -2.92 -29.91
CA GLU A 411 -10.90 -1.61 -30.13
C GLU A 411 -9.88 -0.47 -30.31
N LEU A 412 -8.83 -0.43 -29.49
CA LEU A 412 -7.94 0.73 -29.33
C LEU A 412 -6.47 0.45 -29.71
N GLY A 413 -6.14 -0.80 -30.04
CA GLY A 413 -4.79 -1.25 -30.36
C GLY A 413 -3.91 -1.52 -29.13
N GLU A 414 -2.77 -2.19 -29.37
CA GLU A 414 -1.91 -2.74 -28.32
C GLU A 414 -1.40 -1.71 -27.30
N GLU A 415 -0.97 -0.53 -27.78
CA GLU A 415 -0.29 0.43 -26.91
C GLU A 415 -1.26 1.12 -25.94
N LYS A 416 -2.46 1.50 -26.39
CA LYS A 416 -3.52 2.02 -25.51
C LYS A 416 -4.04 0.92 -24.59
N ALA A 417 -4.20 -0.30 -25.10
CA ALA A 417 -4.62 -1.43 -24.29
C ALA A 417 -3.66 -1.70 -23.13
N ARG A 418 -2.35 -1.66 -23.37
CA ARG A 418 -1.34 -1.80 -22.33
C ARG A 418 -1.50 -0.77 -21.21
N ALA A 419 -1.77 0.49 -21.55
CA ALA A 419 -1.98 1.56 -20.58
C ALA A 419 -3.27 1.36 -19.77
N ILE A 420 -4.40 1.14 -20.44
CA ILE A 420 -5.71 0.98 -19.78
C ILE A 420 -5.71 -0.27 -18.88
N VAL A 421 -5.18 -1.40 -19.37
CA VAL A 421 -5.09 -2.64 -18.59
C VAL A 421 -4.18 -2.48 -17.39
N THR A 422 -3.12 -1.65 -17.49
CA THR A 422 -2.28 -1.32 -16.34
C THR A 422 -3.09 -0.57 -15.26
N TYR A 423 -3.94 0.39 -15.64
CA TYR A 423 -4.84 1.03 -14.67
C TYR A 423 -5.85 0.06 -14.07
N LEU A 424 -6.45 -0.83 -14.86
CA LEU A 424 -7.34 -1.89 -14.35
C LEU A 424 -6.61 -2.79 -13.33
N ALA A 425 -5.37 -3.17 -13.62
CA ALA A 425 -4.55 -3.97 -12.71
C ALA A 425 -4.19 -3.21 -11.43
N LEU A 426 -3.89 -1.91 -11.49
CA LEU A 426 -3.63 -1.09 -10.30
C LEU A 426 -4.89 -0.88 -9.44
N VAL A 427 -6.06 -0.76 -10.07
CA VAL A 427 -7.34 -0.72 -9.33
C VAL A 427 -7.55 -2.05 -8.61
N PHE A 428 -7.26 -3.17 -9.28
CA PHE A 428 -7.35 -4.51 -8.70
C PHE A 428 -6.31 -4.76 -7.59
N ASP A 429 -5.10 -4.23 -7.71
CA ASP A 429 -4.08 -4.26 -6.64
C ASP A 429 -4.59 -3.61 -5.34
N GLN A 430 -5.18 -2.42 -5.45
CA GLN A 430 -5.80 -1.75 -4.29
C GLN A 430 -7.04 -2.47 -3.76
N PHE A 431 -7.75 -3.19 -4.64
CA PHE A 431 -8.86 -4.04 -4.28
C PHE A 431 -8.40 -5.21 -3.40
N LEU A 432 -7.33 -5.91 -3.79
CA LEU A 432 -6.74 -7.02 -3.04
C LEU A 432 -6.35 -6.61 -1.61
N ASP A 433 -5.71 -5.45 -1.46
CA ASP A 433 -5.26 -4.92 -0.17
C ASP A 433 -6.43 -4.63 0.81
N ARG A 434 -7.66 -4.51 0.28
CA ARG A 434 -8.90 -4.27 1.04
C ARG A 434 -9.82 -5.47 1.13
N CYS A 435 -9.66 -6.44 0.23
CA CYS A 435 -10.49 -7.64 0.12
C CYS A 435 -9.73 -8.86 0.64
N CYS A 436 -9.29 -8.84 1.90
CA CYS A 436 -8.57 -9.97 2.48
C CYS A 436 -8.79 -10.05 4.00
N ARG A 437 -8.39 -11.19 4.58
CA ARG A 437 -8.46 -11.48 6.03
C ARG A 437 -7.47 -10.65 6.87
N LEU A 438 -6.53 -9.96 6.23
CA LEU A 438 -5.57 -9.07 6.90
C LEU A 438 -6.11 -7.63 7.04
N SER A 439 -7.21 -7.31 6.34
CA SER A 439 -7.88 -6.02 6.49
C SER A 439 -8.53 -5.91 7.88
N HIS A 440 -8.72 -4.69 8.38
CA HIS A 440 -9.31 -4.48 9.71
C HIS A 440 -10.46 -3.48 9.70
N TRP A 441 -11.41 -3.71 10.60
CA TRP A 441 -12.54 -2.83 10.82
C TRP A 441 -12.21 -1.78 11.88
N ASP A 442 -12.25 -0.51 11.50
CA ASP A 442 -12.11 0.62 12.43
C ASP A 442 -13.49 1.07 12.89
N SER A 443 -13.86 0.65 14.11
CA SER A 443 -15.13 0.99 14.74
C SER A 443 -15.28 2.48 15.09
N ALA A 444 -14.21 3.26 15.18
CA ALA A 444 -14.33 4.71 15.44
C ALA A 444 -14.83 5.47 14.21
N THR A 445 -14.46 4.99 13.02
CA THR A 445 -14.85 5.58 11.74
C THR A 445 -15.88 4.74 10.95
N ALA A 446 -16.23 3.55 11.45
CA ALA A 446 -17.02 2.54 10.75
C ALA A 446 -16.52 2.32 9.31
N SER A 447 -15.21 2.09 9.19
CA SER A 447 -14.56 1.91 7.90
C SER A 447 -13.58 0.75 7.88
N THR A 448 -13.41 0.17 6.70
CA THR A 448 -12.38 -0.84 6.43
C THR A 448 -11.04 -0.16 6.21
N LYS A 449 -10.01 -0.70 6.84
CA LYS A 449 -8.63 -0.33 6.64
C LYS A 449 -7.88 -1.46 5.95
N VAL A 450 -6.92 -1.07 5.12
CA VAL A 450 -6.18 -1.97 4.24
C VAL A 450 -5.23 -2.88 5.02
N ALA A 451 -4.86 -4.03 4.44
CA ALA A 451 -3.90 -4.96 5.02
C ALA A 451 -2.50 -4.35 5.14
N SER A 452 -2.07 -3.61 4.12
CA SER A 452 -0.79 -2.91 4.08
C SER A 452 -0.70 -1.71 5.02
N ALA A 453 -1.71 -1.45 5.88
CA ALA A 453 -1.76 -0.28 6.76
C ALA A 453 -0.49 -0.19 7.64
N SER A 454 -0.02 -1.33 8.13
CA SER A 454 1.27 -1.48 8.81
C SER A 454 2.32 -2.08 7.88
N HIS A 455 3.60 -2.06 8.28
CA HIS A 455 4.68 -2.73 7.53
C HIS A 455 4.66 -4.27 7.67
N ALA A 456 3.74 -4.80 8.47
CA ALA A 456 3.59 -6.21 8.77
C ALA A 456 2.29 -6.79 8.21
N LEU A 457 2.35 -8.02 7.69
CA LEU A 457 1.19 -8.78 7.22
C LEU A 457 0.51 -9.52 8.39
N ASN A 458 -0.08 -8.74 9.31
CA ASN A 458 -0.74 -9.30 10.49
C ASN A 458 -2.13 -9.83 10.16
N LEU A 459 -2.42 -11.07 10.57
CA LEU A 459 -3.79 -11.57 10.59
C LEU A 459 -4.60 -10.85 11.65
N MET A 460 -5.80 -10.41 11.26
CA MET A 460 -6.77 -9.83 12.17
C MET A 460 -7.75 -10.91 12.59
N TRP A 461 -7.98 -11.09 13.90
CA TRP A 461 -8.88 -12.13 14.41
C TRP A 461 -10.33 -11.96 13.94
N ASN A 462 -10.73 -10.70 13.74
CA ASN A 462 -11.92 -10.32 13.01
C ASN A 462 -11.54 -9.43 11.82
N TYR A 463 -12.31 -9.49 10.75
CA TYR A 463 -12.00 -8.75 9.52
C TYR A 463 -13.27 -8.37 8.76
N PRO A 464 -13.26 -7.24 8.03
CA PRO A 464 -14.34 -6.87 7.14
C PRO A 464 -14.18 -7.54 5.76
N GLU A 465 -15.32 -7.77 5.11
CA GLU A 465 -15.44 -8.04 3.69
C GLU A 465 -16.33 -6.93 3.12
N VAL A 466 -15.72 -5.99 2.40
CA VAL A 466 -16.42 -4.89 1.75
C VAL A 466 -17.27 -5.45 0.62
N GLU A 467 -18.48 -4.92 0.41
CA GLU A 467 -19.27 -5.24 -0.79
C GLU A 467 -18.41 -4.97 -2.04
N PRO A 468 -18.22 -5.98 -2.92
CA PRO A 468 -17.14 -5.93 -3.90
C PRO A 468 -17.43 -5.03 -5.11
N CYS A 469 -18.68 -4.85 -5.53
CA CYS A 469 -18.99 -4.26 -6.83
C CYS A 469 -19.20 -2.75 -6.74
N ASN A 470 -20.20 -2.31 -6.00
CA ASN A 470 -20.62 -0.91 -5.98
C ASN A 470 -19.89 -0.10 -4.91
N LYS A 471 -19.31 -0.76 -3.91
CA LYS A 471 -18.54 -0.07 -2.87
C LYS A 471 -17.03 -0.19 -3.06
N LEU A 472 -16.51 -1.42 -3.09
CA LEU A 472 -15.08 -1.62 -3.06
C LEU A 472 -14.41 -1.20 -4.37
N TRP A 473 -14.88 -1.73 -5.50
CA TRP A 473 -14.34 -1.40 -6.82
C TRP A 473 -14.39 0.11 -7.09
N ASP A 474 -15.55 0.74 -6.94
CA ASP A 474 -15.70 2.19 -7.11
C ASP A 474 -14.77 3.01 -6.21
N SER A 475 -14.58 2.57 -4.97
CA SER A 475 -13.61 3.21 -4.07
C SER A 475 -12.19 3.09 -4.62
N CYS A 476 -11.77 1.92 -5.08
CA CYS A 476 -10.45 1.70 -5.67
C CYS A 476 -10.25 2.50 -6.95
N VAL A 477 -11.26 2.53 -7.85
CA VAL A 477 -11.25 3.37 -9.07
C VAL A 477 -11.04 4.84 -8.71
N LYS A 478 -11.78 5.35 -7.72
CA LYS A 478 -11.66 6.73 -7.26
C LYS A 478 -10.26 7.08 -6.76
N PHE A 479 -9.59 6.16 -6.06
CA PHE A 479 -8.25 6.40 -5.52
C PHE A 479 -7.14 6.24 -6.57
N THR A 480 -7.33 5.42 -7.59
CA THR A 480 -6.25 4.98 -8.48
C THR A 480 -6.36 5.55 -9.89
N ALA A 481 -7.56 5.62 -10.45
CA ALA A 481 -7.78 5.89 -11.86
C ALA A 481 -8.41 7.27 -12.15
N SER A 482 -9.21 7.81 -11.22
CA SER A 482 -9.92 9.08 -11.43
C SER A 482 -9.03 10.32 -11.52
N ASP A 483 -7.79 10.24 -11.02
CA ASP A 483 -6.84 11.35 -11.02
C ASP A 483 -5.89 11.35 -12.23
N TYR A 484 -6.11 10.51 -13.26
CA TYR A 484 -5.22 10.45 -14.43
C TYR A 484 -5.15 11.80 -15.18
N THR A 485 -6.29 12.47 -15.40
CA THR A 485 -6.29 13.84 -15.96
C THR A 485 -5.47 14.78 -15.07
N LYS A 486 -5.58 14.67 -13.75
CA LYS A 486 -4.82 15.52 -12.82
C LYS A 486 -3.31 15.28 -12.94
N LEU A 487 -2.87 14.05 -13.19
CA LEU A 487 -1.47 13.74 -13.50
C LEU A 487 -1.03 14.39 -14.82
N CYS A 488 -1.89 14.37 -15.83
CA CYS A 488 -1.62 15.06 -17.11
C CYS A 488 -1.46 16.57 -16.90
N GLU A 489 -2.31 17.21 -16.07
CA GLU A 489 -2.19 18.63 -15.71
C GLU A 489 -0.84 18.94 -15.05
N LEU A 490 -0.44 18.11 -14.07
CA LEU A 490 0.84 18.27 -13.39
C LEU A 490 2.04 18.14 -14.33
N LEU A 491 1.92 17.32 -15.37
CA LEU A 491 2.94 17.11 -16.40
C LEU A 491 2.81 18.04 -17.62
N GLY A 492 1.79 18.91 -17.66
CA GLY A 492 1.55 19.86 -18.75
C GLY A 492 1.02 19.25 -20.06
N THR A 493 0.33 18.11 -19.99
CA THR A 493 -0.14 17.31 -21.14
C THR A 493 -1.67 17.31 -21.34
N GLU A 494 -2.34 18.37 -20.86
CA GLU A 494 -3.79 18.55 -20.98
C GLU A 494 -4.28 18.66 -22.44
N ASP A 495 -3.43 19.21 -23.33
CA ASP A 495 -3.74 19.43 -24.74
C ASP A 495 -2.75 18.68 -25.63
N LYS A 496 -3.23 17.76 -26.49
CA LYS A 496 -2.39 17.05 -27.47
C LYS A 496 -1.56 17.96 -28.37
N LYS A 497 -2.01 19.20 -28.60
CA LYS A 497 -1.25 20.20 -29.38
C LYS A 497 0.08 20.60 -28.74
N LYS A 498 0.24 20.43 -27.42
CA LYS A 498 1.50 20.68 -26.69
C LYS A 498 2.45 19.48 -26.69
N LEU A 499 1.98 18.26 -27.00
CA LEU A 499 2.82 17.06 -27.07
C LEU A 499 3.83 17.10 -28.24
N PHE A 500 3.65 17.96 -29.24
CA PHE A 500 4.55 18.05 -30.40
C PHE A 500 5.98 18.52 -30.08
N ASN A 501 6.26 18.97 -28.85
CA ASN A 501 7.62 19.27 -28.36
C ASN A 501 8.25 18.16 -27.51
N LEU A 502 7.57 17.02 -27.29
CA LEU A 502 7.98 15.94 -26.39
C LEU A 502 8.46 14.65 -27.12
N HIS A 503 8.73 14.72 -28.43
CA HIS A 503 9.18 13.58 -29.24
C HIS A 503 10.61 13.04 -28.91
N SER A 504 11.17 13.38 -27.75
CA SER A 504 12.43 12.83 -27.24
C SER A 504 12.28 11.86 -26.06
N VAL A 505 11.05 11.48 -25.67
CA VAL A 505 10.85 10.23 -24.92
C VAL A 505 11.12 9.09 -25.89
N GLY A 506 12.37 8.65 -25.94
CA GLY A 506 12.85 7.67 -26.90
C GLY A 506 11.89 6.49 -26.99
N GLN A 507 11.56 6.12 -28.23
CA GLN A 507 11.27 4.73 -28.53
C GLN A 507 12.43 3.93 -27.93
N ALA A 508 12.19 3.28 -26.80
CA ALA A 508 12.84 2.00 -26.56
C ALA A 508 12.38 1.15 -27.74
N SER A 509 13.24 1.06 -28.75
CA SER A 509 13.18 0.04 -29.76
C SER A 509 12.83 -1.27 -29.05
N SER A 510 11.89 -1.99 -29.66
CA SER A 510 11.70 -3.43 -29.51
C SER A 510 12.91 -4.08 -28.84
N LEU A 511 12.71 -4.74 -27.70
CA LEU A 511 13.66 -5.74 -27.20
C LEU A 511 13.93 -6.72 -28.35
N SER A 512 15.00 -6.46 -29.10
CA SER A 512 15.67 -7.48 -29.88
C SER A 512 16.31 -8.38 -28.84
N THR A 513 15.77 -9.58 -28.73
CA THR A 513 16.44 -10.72 -28.12
C THR A 513 17.91 -10.74 -28.57
N PRO A 514 18.87 -10.99 -27.67
CA PRO A 514 20.25 -11.19 -28.10
C PRO A 514 20.29 -12.37 -29.07
N ASN A 515 20.85 -12.14 -30.26
CA ASN A 515 21.25 -13.19 -31.19
C ASN A 515 22.24 -14.12 -30.47
N ASN A 516 21.76 -15.22 -29.88
CA ASN A 516 22.58 -16.40 -29.67
C ASN A 516 22.74 -17.08 -31.03
N GLN A 517 23.79 -16.70 -31.77
CA GLN A 517 24.33 -17.60 -32.78
C GLN A 517 25.13 -18.70 -32.06
N PRO A 518 24.75 -19.98 -32.20
CA PRO A 518 25.57 -21.07 -31.72
C PRO A 518 26.77 -21.23 -32.66
N ILE A 519 27.96 -21.29 -32.07
CA ILE A 519 29.16 -21.78 -32.73
C ILE A 519 28.92 -23.26 -33.05
N ASN A 520 29.01 -23.60 -34.33
CA ASN A 520 28.99 -24.97 -34.83
C ASN A 520 30.10 -25.79 -34.16
N ASP A 521 29.72 -26.82 -33.42
CA ASP A 521 30.45 -28.08 -33.45
C ASP A 521 29.48 -29.23 -33.72
N LYS A 522 29.91 -30.05 -34.68
CA LYS A 522 29.17 -31.17 -35.25
C LYS A 522 28.99 -32.25 -34.20
N ASP A 523 27.77 -32.75 -34.04
CA ASP A 523 27.53 -34.18 -34.19
C ASP A 523 26.05 -34.49 -34.44
N GLN A 524 25.88 -35.60 -35.14
CA GLN A 524 24.75 -36.03 -35.95
C GLN A 524 23.70 -36.85 -35.16
N VAL A 525 22.43 -36.75 -35.62
CA VAL A 525 21.38 -37.83 -35.65
C VAL A 525 20.63 -38.06 -34.31
N ASN A 526 19.28 -38.11 -34.16
CA ASN A 526 18.10 -38.29 -35.03
C ASN A 526 16.79 -37.85 -34.31
N ASN A 527 15.79 -37.40 -35.09
CA ASN A 527 14.30 -37.50 -34.96
C ASN A 527 13.68 -38.03 -33.63
N SER A 528 12.59 -37.51 -33.05
CA SER A 528 11.40 -36.82 -33.59
C SER A 528 10.42 -36.41 -32.46
N ASN A 529 9.60 -35.39 -32.76
CA ASN A 529 8.28 -35.01 -32.22
C ASN A 529 8.20 -34.07 -30.99
N ASP A 530 7.58 -32.92 -31.28
CA ASP A 530 7.30 -31.76 -30.44
C ASP A 530 6.38 -32.06 -29.24
N GLN A 531 6.85 -31.70 -28.04
CA GLN A 531 6.05 -31.07 -27.00
C GLN A 531 6.94 -30.09 -26.23
N SER A 532 6.76 -28.78 -26.46
CA SER A 532 7.40 -27.73 -25.66
C SER A 532 6.45 -27.22 -24.58
N VAL A 533 6.54 -27.84 -23.41
CA VAL A 533 6.30 -27.21 -22.12
C VAL A 533 7.56 -26.41 -21.80
N SER A 534 7.49 -25.07 -21.71
CA SER A 534 8.60 -24.27 -21.22
C SER A 534 8.34 -23.82 -19.79
N ASN A 535 8.74 -24.68 -18.84
CA ASN A 535 9.22 -24.26 -17.53
C ASN A 535 10.58 -23.56 -17.73
N ASN A 536 10.73 -22.33 -17.25
CA ASN A 536 12.04 -21.72 -17.05
C ASN A 536 12.13 -21.24 -15.59
N ASN A 537 12.42 -22.20 -14.70
CA ASN A 537 13.19 -21.93 -13.49
C ASN A 537 14.66 -22.07 -13.87
N ASN A 538 15.37 -20.95 -14.05
CA ASN A 538 16.83 -20.95 -14.00
C ASN A 538 17.25 -20.52 -12.60
N SER A 539 17.67 -21.50 -11.82
CA SER A 539 18.50 -21.30 -10.64
C SER A 539 19.86 -20.78 -11.09
N VAL A 540 20.17 -19.53 -10.75
CA VAL A 540 21.54 -19.03 -10.68
C VAL A 540 21.83 -18.78 -9.21
N SER A 541 22.50 -19.74 -8.57
CA SER A 541 23.11 -19.56 -7.27
C SER A 541 24.39 -18.76 -7.44
N ASN A 542 24.46 -17.56 -6.88
CA ASN A 542 25.73 -16.98 -6.48
C ASN A 542 25.56 -16.44 -5.05
N ASN A 543 26.36 -17.01 -4.16
CA ASN A 543 26.51 -16.57 -2.78
C ASN A 543 27.13 -15.17 -2.79
N ASP A 544 26.45 -14.20 -2.19
CA ASP A 544 27.12 -13.07 -1.55
C ASP A 544 26.46 -12.84 -0.19
N ASN A 545 27.22 -13.16 0.86
CA ASN A 545 26.92 -12.79 2.23
C ASN A 545 27.04 -11.28 2.37
N LEU A 546 25.94 -10.59 2.70
CA LEU A 546 26.01 -9.26 3.28
C LEU A 546 25.10 -9.21 4.52
N VAL A 547 25.76 -9.22 5.67
CA VAL A 547 25.18 -8.82 6.96
C VAL A 547 25.06 -7.29 6.94
N SER A 548 23.85 -6.77 7.07
CA SER A 548 23.62 -5.39 7.50
C SER A 548 22.77 -5.41 8.77
N ASN A 549 23.43 -5.39 9.92
CA ASN A 549 22.83 -4.85 11.14
C ASN A 549 22.63 -3.35 10.95
N ASN A 550 21.40 -2.87 11.12
CA ASN A 550 21.10 -1.66 11.88
C ASN A 550 19.58 -1.55 12.05
N ASP A 551 19.09 -2.18 13.11
CA ASP A 551 18.07 -1.55 13.94
C ASP A 551 18.69 -0.31 14.59
N ASN A 552 18.01 0.82 14.50
CA ASN A 552 17.97 1.74 15.64
C ASN A 552 16.62 2.45 15.69
N SER A 553 15.94 2.14 16.78
CA SER A 553 14.80 2.83 17.36
C SER A 553 15.01 4.35 17.42
N VAL A 554 13.98 5.08 17.02
CA VAL A 554 13.81 6.51 17.27
C VAL A 554 13.49 6.71 18.75
N SER A 555 14.31 7.49 19.45
CA SER A 555 13.94 8.16 20.69
C SER A 555 14.10 9.67 20.52
N ASN A 556 13.01 10.42 20.74
CA ASN A 556 12.99 11.89 20.75
C ASN A 556 13.98 12.46 21.78
N ASN A 557 14.81 13.41 21.36
CA ASN A 557 14.92 14.77 21.92
C ASN A 557 16.08 15.55 21.27
N ASP A 558 15.74 16.75 20.78
CA ASP A 558 16.49 18.00 20.66
C ASP A 558 18.01 18.06 20.34
N ASN A 559 18.25 18.91 19.33
CA ASN A 559 19.41 19.79 19.07
C ASN A 559 20.73 19.22 18.48
N LEU A 560 21.06 19.80 17.33
CA LEU A 560 22.32 19.78 16.58
C LEU A 560 23.55 20.15 17.44
N VAL A 561 24.72 19.56 17.14
CA VAL A 561 25.90 20.23 16.53
C VAL A 561 26.98 19.17 16.23
N SER A 562 27.47 19.12 14.99
CA SER A 562 28.93 18.99 14.74
C SER A 562 29.29 19.52 13.35
N ASN A 563 30.25 20.44 13.33
CA ASN A 563 30.89 21.03 12.16
C ASN A 563 32.03 20.14 11.64
N ASN A 564 32.25 20.22 10.32
CA ASN A 564 33.51 20.20 9.56
C ASN A 564 34.60 19.18 9.92
N ASP A 565 35.00 18.31 8.98
CA ASP A 565 35.98 18.65 7.93
C ASP A 565 36.21 17.48 6.94
N ASN A 566 36.63 17.85 5.73
CA ASN A 566 36.90 17.01 4.55
C ASN A 566 38.08 16.03 4.72
N SER A 567 38.01 14.87 4.05
CA SER A 567 39.08 14.41 3.15
C SER A 567 38.66 13.21 2.30
N VAL A 568 38.98 13.29 1.01
CA VAL A 568 38.90 12.23 -0.01
C VAL A 568 40.27 11.56 -0.10
N SER A 569 40.33 10.23 -0.27
CA SER A 569 41.40 9.58 -1.03
C SER A 569 40.94 8.26 -1.65
N ASN A 570 41.37 8.05 -2.90
CA ASN A 570 41.10 6.90 -3.77
C ASN A 570 42.16 5.80 -3.60
N ASN A 571 41.73 4.56 -3.91
CA ASN A 571 42.48 3.36 -4.32
C ASN A 571 43.62 2.83 -3.43
N ASP A 572 43.47 1.60 -2.92
CA ASP A 572 44.23 0.43 -3.39
C ASP A 572 43.78 -0.87 -2.69
N ASN A 573 43.74 -1.97 -3.44
CA ASN A 573 43.59 -3.34 -2.93
C ASN A 573 44.85 -3.76 -2.16
N SER A 574 44.71 -4.35 -0.96
CA SER A 574 45.56 -5.48 -0.54
C SER A 574 45.00 -6.20 0.70
N VAL A 575 45.13 -7.53 0.62
CA VAL A 575 44.73 -8.58 1.57
C VAL A 575 45.72 -8.67 2.73
N SER A 576 45.25 -9.02 3.94
CA SER A 576 46.00 -9.94 4.81
C SER A 576 45.07 -10.70 5.77
N ASN A 577 45.13 -12.03 5.65
CA ASN A 577 44.70 -13.00 6.66
C ASN A 577 45.62 -12.92 7.88
N ASN A 578 45.09 -13.18 9.08
CA ASN A 578 45.48 -14.34 9.89
C ASN A 578 44.71 -14.39 11.23
N ASP A 579 44.02 -15.51 11.41
CA ASP A 579 44.05 -16.40 12.58
C ASP A 579 44.01 -15.79 13.99
N ASN A 580 42.88 -15.96 14.69
CA ASN A 580 42.69 -17.14 15.55
C ASN A 580 41.36 -17.06 16.34
N SER A 581 40.59 -18.13 16.23
CA SER A 581 39.55 -18.54 17.17
C SER A 581 40.13 -19.14 18.45
N VAL A 582 39.23 -19.42 19.43
CA VAL A 582 39.34 -20.32 20.61
C VAL A 582 39.62 -19.54 21.91
N SER A 583 38.66 -19.25 22.80
CA SER A 583 37.81 -20.10 23.70
C SER A 583 38.07 -19.61 25.15
N ASN A 584 37.32 -19.86 26.23
CA ASN A 584 36.14 -20.62 26.56
C ASN A 584 35.65 -20.12 27.96
N ASN A 585 34.35 -20.32 28.25
CA ASN A 585 33.68 -20.54 29.54
C ASN A 585 34.32 -20.11 30.87
N ASP A 586 33.52 -19.48 31.74
CA ASP A 586 33.22 -20.01 33.09
C ASP A 586 31.95 -19.42 33.73
N ASN A 587 31.34 -20.23 34.59
CA ASN A 587 30.03 -20.11 35.24
C ASN A 587 30.06 -19.39 36.62
N LEU A 588 28.90 -18.80 36.98
CA LEU A 588 28.23 -18.77 38.31
C LEU A 588 28.71 -17.84 39.48
N VAL A 589 27.68 -17.50 40.31
CA VAL A 589 27.64 -17.09 41.75
C VAL A 589 27.71 -15.55 42.00
N SER A 590 26.89 -14.84 42.83
CA SER A 590 25.72 -15.10 43.71
C SER A 590 25.05 -13.81 44.23
N ASN A 591 23.74 -13.88 44.47
CA ASN A 591 22.86 -13.37 45.56
C ASN A 591 23.13 -12.10 46.39
N ASN A 592 22.05 -11.28 46.43
CA ASN A 592 21.31 -10.68 47.55
C ASN A 592 22.04 -10.13 48.79
N ASP A 593 21.72 -8.86 49.10
CA ASP A 593 21.50 -8.40 50.47
C ASP A 593 20.14 -7.69 50.62
N ASN A 594 19.56 -7.88 51.81
CA ASN A 594 18.19 -7.59 52.22
C ASN A 594 17.95 -6.14 52.71
N SER A 595 16.74 -5.65 52.41
CA SER A 595 15.78 -4.95 53.30
C SER A 595 16.11 -3.67 54.11
N VAL A 596 15.36 -2.59 53.76
CA VAL A 596 14.33 -1.87 54.57
C VAL A 596 14.63 -0.54 55.33
N SER A 597 13.73 0.43 55.04
CA SER A 597 13.08 1.53 55.81
C SER A 597 13.73 2.89 56.15
N ASN A 598 13.08 3.94 55.58
CA ASN A 598 12.46 5.16 56.12
C ASN A 598 13.10 6.07 57.20
N ASN A 599 13.19 7.34 56.77
CA ASN A 599 12.66 8.59 57.34
C ASN A 599 13.57 9.63 58.03
N ASP A 600 13.21 10.88 57.68
CA ASP A 600 13.41 12.19 58.30
C ASP A 600 14.74 12.95 58.11
N ASN A 601 14.68 14.04 57.33
CA ASN A 601 14.70 15.40 57.87
C ASN A 601 14.48 16.49 56.80
N SER A 602 13.65 17.46 57.14
CA SER A 602 13.54 18.78 56.51
C SER A 602 14.47 19.77 57.22
N VAL A 603 15.13 20.67 56.47
CA VAL A 603 15.54 22.01 56.94
C VAL A 603 15.53 23.00 55.76
N SER A 604 15.00 24.20 56.04
CA SER A 604 14.76 25.37 55.19
C SER A 604 15.98 26.27 54.96
N ASN A 605 15.85 27.20 54.00
CA ASN A 605 16.20 28.66 53.98
C ASN A 605 16.39 29.08 52.50
N ASN A 606 15.86 30.16 51.94
CA ASN A 606 15.16 31.37 52.39
C ASN A 606 14.13 31.76 51.32
#